data_AF-A0A164RF17-F1
#
_entry.id   AF-A0A164RF17-F1
#
_cell.length_a   1.000
_cell.length_b   1.000
_cell.length_c   1.000
_cell.angle_alpha   90.00
_cell.angle_beta   90.00
_cell.angle_gamma   90.00
#
_symmetry.space_group_name_H-M   'P 1'
#
loop_
_entity.id
_entity.type
_entity.pdbx_description
1 polymer ?
#
loop_
_entity_poly.entity_id
_entity_poly.type
_entity_poly.pdbx_seq_one_letter_code
_entity_poly.pdbx_strand_id
1 'polypeptide(L)'
;MAQRALPQSKEALLKSYNKRLKDDVKSLLDNFSEIIKLARVEEETQVSRMTQCEEDHFEMLVRASNIVRAGESLMKLVTDLKQYLILNDFPSANEAISQTARSMLAMQQESDRKLMALRDDLAADLYDLEEEYYSSPFK
;
A
#
# COMPACT_ATOMS: atom_id res chain seq x y z
N MET A 1 -2.08 -15.47 -16.93
CA MET A 1 -1.94 -14.30 -16.04
C MET A 1 -0.72 -13.52 -16.50
N ALA A 2 -0.90 -12.34 -17.08
CA ALA A 2 0.23 -11.54 -17.56
C ALA A 2 0.98 -10.96 -16.35
N GLN A 3 2.23 -11.39 -16.18
CA GLN A 3 3.12 -10.89 -15.13
C GLN A 3 3.52 -9.46 -15.51
N ARG A 4 2.75 -8.49 -14.99
CA ARG A 4 2.97 -7.06 -15.25
C ARG A 4 4.31 -6.69 -14.62
N ALA A 5 5.32 -6.40 -15.45
CA ALA A 5 6.65 -6.03 -14.99
C ALA A 5 6.57 -4.84 -14.02
N LEU A 6 7.19 -4.98 -12.85
CA LEU A 6 7.20 -3.93 -11.83
C LEU A 6 8.04 -2.75 -12.35
N PRO A 7 7.59 -1.50 -12.15
CA PRO A 7 8.43 -0.33 -12.39
C PRO A 7 9.77 -0.48 -11.67
N GLN A 8 10.87 -0.11 -12.33
CA GLN A 8 12.24 -0.26 -11.81
C GLN A 8 12.43 0.33 -10.40
N SER A 9 11.71 1.39 -10.06
CA SER A 9 11.69 1.99 -8.71
C SER A 9 11.07 1.07 -7.64
N LYS A 10 10.04 0.30 -7.98
CA LYS A 10 9.40 -0.66 -7.07
C LYS A 10 10.33 -1.84 -6.77
N GLU A 11 11.03 -2.36 -7.78
CA GLU A 11 12.03 -3.42 -7.57
C GLU A 11 13.21 -2.97 -6.71
N ALA A 12 13.72 -1.75 -6.95
CA ALA A 12 14.78 -1.18 -6.13
C ALA A 12 14.37 -1.03 -4.67
N LEU A 13 13.13 -0.61 -4.41
CA LEU A 13 12.55 -0.53 -3.07
C LEU A 13 12.43 -1.90 -2.41
N LEU A 14 11.92 -2.92 -3.12
CA LEU A 14 11.81 -4.27 -2.57
C LEU A 14 13.19 -4.90 -2.28
N LYS A 15 14.20 -4.58 -3.10
CA LYS A 15 15.59 -4.96 -2.84
C LYS A 15 16.13 -4.27 -1.59
N SER A 16 15.84 -2.99 -1.37
CA SER A 16 16.30 -2.28 -0.16
C SER A 16 15.64 -2.82 1.10
N TYR A 17 14.35 -3.18 1.06
CA TYR A 17 13.65 -3.86 2.15
C TYR A 17 14.27 -5.22 2.49
N ASN A 18 14.56 -6.03 1.47
CA ASN A 18 15.23 -7.32 1.67
C ASN A 18 16.63 -7.16 2.26
N LYS A 19 17.39 -6.17 1.79
CA LYS A 19 18.72 -5.88 2.34
C LYS A 19 18.60 -5.51 3.83
N ARG A 20 17.73 -4.56 4.15
CA ARG A 20 17.48 -4.10 5.53
C ARG A 20 17.08 -5.25 6.46
N LEU A 21 16.15 -6.12 6.02
CA LEU A 21 15.75 -7.31 6.77
C LEU A 21 16.95 -8.20 7.11
N LYS A 22 17.79 -8.51 6.11
CA LYS A 22 18.96 -9.37 6.30
C LYS A 22 19.98 -8.73 7.25
N ASP A 23 20.26 -7.45 7.06
CA ASP A 23 21.23 -6.70 7.86
C ASP A 23 20.76 -6.63 9.33
N ASP A 24 19.49 -6.32 9.59
CA ASP A 24 18.92 -6.21 10.94
C ASP A 24 18.85 -7.59 11.64
N VAL A 25 18.41 -8.64 10.95
CA VAL A 25 18.39 -10.01 11.51
C VAL A 25 19.80 -10.50 11.82
N LYS A 26 20.77 -10.24 10.94
CA LYS A 26 22.17 -10.55 11.19
C LYS A 26 22.68 -9.79 12.41
N SER A 27 22.38 -8.49 12.52
CA SER A 27 22.75 -7.68 13.67
C SER A 27 22.19 -8.23 14.98
N LEU A 28 20.93 -8.67 14.99
CA LEU A 28 20.33 -9.31 16.17
C LEU A 28 21.10 -10.56 16.61
N LEU A 29 21.37 -11.46 15.65
CA LEU A 29 22.07 -12.72 15.94
C LEU A 29 23.52 -12.49 16.37
N ASP A 30 24.26 -11.65 15.66
CA ASP A 30 25.67 -11.40 15.92
C ASP A 30 25.84 -10.74 17.30
N ASN A 31 25.07 -9.70 17.63
CA ASN A 31 25.16 -9.04 18.94
C ASN A 31 24.73 -9.96 20.08
N PHE A 32 23.69 -10.79 19.88
CA PHE A 32 23.29 -11.76 20.91
C PHE A 32 24.37 -12.81 21.14
N SER A 33 24.99 -13.31 20.06
CA SER A 33 26.08 -14.28 20.15
C SER A 33 27.30 -13.72 20.90
N GLU A 34 27.65 -12.45 20.68
CA GLU A 34 28.72 -11.79 21.43
C GLU A 34 28.37 -11.63 22.92
N ILE A 35 27.13 -11.28 23.29
CA ILE A 35 26.71 -11.24 24.70
C ILE A 35 26.92 -12.59 25.38
N ILE A 36 26.57 -13.69 24.71
CA ILE A 36 26.77 -15.03 25.27
C ILE A 36 28.26 -15.37 25.43
N LYS A 37 29.12 -14.93 24.51
CA LYS A 37 30.58 -15.11 24.64
C LYS A 37 31.15 -14.32 25.82
N LEU A 38 30.77 -13.05 25.95
CA LEU A 38 31.20 -12.19 27.06
C LEU A 38 30.70 -12.69 28.42
N ALA A 39 29.58 -13.42 28.47
CA ALA A 39 29.06 -13.99 29.71
C ALA A 39 29.88 -15.19 30.22
N ARG A 40 30.83 -15.69 29.43
CA ARG A 40 31.68 -16.81 29.81
C ARG A 40 32.79 -16.33 30.74
N VAL A 41 32.95 -17.02 31.87
CA VAL A 41 34.07 -16.76 32.78
C VAL A 41 35.33 -17.39 32.20
N GLU A 42 36.31 -16.56 31.84
CA GLU A 42 37.63 -17.00 31.37
C GLU A 42 38.68 -17.02 32.50
N GLU A 43 39.81 -17.70 32.24
CA GLU A 43 40.96 -17.70 33.16
C GLU A 43 41.61 -16.32 33.24
N GLU A 44 42.32 -16.09 34.34
CA GLU A 44 42.92 -14.79 34.67
C GLU A 44 43.88 -14.33 33.56
N THR A 45 43.54 -13.21 32.91
CA THR A 45 44.34 -12.62 31.83
C THR A 45 45.45 -11.73 32.41
N GLN A 46 46.20 -11.04 31.54
CA GLN A 46 47.17 -10.02 31.99
C GLN A 46 46.49 -8.80 32.66
N VAL A 47 45.17 -8.69 32.56
CA VAL A 47 44.36 -7.62 33.16
C VAL A 47 43.69 -8.15 34.42
N SER A 48 43.54 -7.30 35.45
CA SER A 48 42.80 -7.66 36.66
C SER A 48 41.36 -8.06 36.30
N ARG A 49 40.87 -9.15 36.90
CA ARG A 49 39.47 -9.61 36.74
C ARG A 49 38.45 -8.49 36.96
N MET A 50 38.71 -7.59 37.90
CA MET A 50 37.79 -6.47 38.19
C MET A 50 37.67 -5.52 37.00
N THR A 51 38.78 -5.23 36.32
CA THR A 51 38.80 -4.37 35.13
C THR A 51 38.14 -5.06 33.95
N GLN A 52 38.42 -6.35 33.75
CA GLN A 52 37.82 -7.12 32.66
C GLN A 52 36.30 -7.24 32.79
N CYS A 53 35.78 -7.47 34.00
CA CYS A 53 34.33 -7.46 34.26
C CYS A 53 33.65 -6.14 33.88
N GLU A 54 34.29 -4.99 34.15
CA GLU A 54 33.75 -3.68 33.78
C GLU A 54 33.74 -3.49 32.25
N GLU A 55 34.84 -3.88 31.57
CA GLU A 55 34.91 -3.82 30.10
C GLU A 55 33.83 -4.71 29.44
N ASP A 56 33.69 -5.96 29.89
CA ASP A 56 32.67 -6.89 29.40
C ASP A 56 31.26 -6.34 29.66
N HIS A 57 31.03 -5.71 30.81
CA HIS A 57 29.75 -5.08 31.13
C HIS A 57 29.41 -3.96 30.16
N PHE A 58 30.35 -3.04 29.88
CA PHE A 58 30.12 -1.97 28.91
C PHE A 58 29.89 -2.49 27.51
N GLU A 59 30.66 -3.51 27.08
CA GLU A 59 30.45 -4.11 25.76
C GLU A 59 29.06 -4.75 25.68
N MET A 60 28.65 -5.54 26.68
CA MET A 60 27.30 -6.15 26.73
C MET A 60 26.19 -5.10 26.61
N LEU A 61 26.31 -3.94 27.27
CA LEU A 61 25.33 -2.86 27.17
C LEU A 61 25.23 -2.31 25.74
N VAL A 62 26.37 -2.11 25.07
CA VAL A 62 26.40 -1.65 23.67
C VAL A 62 25.76 -2.70 22.74
N ARG A 63 26.08 -3.98 22.94
CA ARG A 63 25.48 -5.08 22.17
C ARG A 63 23.97 -5.14 22.36
N ALA A 64 23.47 -5.00 23.60
CA ALA A 64 22.05 -4.97 23.90
C ALA A 64 21.34 -3.77 23.24
N SER A 65 21.96 -2.59 23.26
CA SER A 65 21.45 -1.40 22.57
C SER A 65 21.34 -1.62 21.05
N ASN A 66 22.34 -2.25 20.43
CA ASN A 66 22.31 -2.59 19.01
C ASN A 66 21.20 -3.59 18.66
N ILE A 67 20.88 -4.54 19.55
CA ILE A 67 19.75 -5.46 19.40
C ILE A 67 18.43 -4.69 19.38
N VAL A 68 18.22 -3.78 20.35
CA VAL A 68 17.01 -2.95 20.40
C VAL A 68 16.86 -2.13 19.13
N ARG A 69 17.93 -1.48 18.66
CA ARG A 69 17.93 -0.67 17.44
C ARG A 69 17.56 -1.48 16.20
N ALA A 70 18.11 -2.70 16.05
CA ALA A 70 17.75 -3.60 14.95
C ALA A 70 16.27 -4.01 15.04
N GLY A 71 15.76 -4.29 16.24
CA GLY A 71 14.35 -4.58 16.46
C GLY A 71 13.41 -3.44 16.05
N GLU A 72 13.72 -2.21 16.44
CA GLU A 72 12.98 -1.02 16.01
C GLU A 72 13.02 -0.82 14.50
N SER A 73 14.17 -1.07 13.87
CA SER A 73 14.34 -1.00 12.42
C SER A 73 13.44 -2.01 11.71
N LEU A 74 13.35 -3.25 12.21
CA LEU A 74 12.42 -4.25 11.69
C LEU A 74 10.96 -3.84 11.84
N MET A 75 10.59 -3.21 12.95
CA MET A 75 9.21 -2.72 13.16
C MET A 75 8.83 -1.60 12.19
N LYS A 76 9.77 -0.71 11.87
CA LYS A 76 9.62 0.29 10.80
C LYS A 76 9.47 -0.39 9.44
N LEU A 77 10.30 -1.39 9.13
CA LEU A 77 10.20 -2.15 7.87
C LEU A 77 8.82 -2.80 7.68
N VAL A 78 8.25 -3.40 8.74
CA VAL A 78 6.89 -3.96 8.70
C VAL A 78 5.85 -2.88 8.38
N THR A 79 6.02 -1.68 8.94
CA THR A 79 5.13 -0.54 8.67
C THR A 79 5.23 -0.08 7.22
N ASP A 80 6.45 0.04 6.69
CA ASP A 80 6.72 0.40 5.30
C ASP A 80 6.10 -0.64 4.33
N LEU A 81 6.19 -1.94 4.65
CA LEU A 81 5.57 -3.00 3.87
C LEU A 81 4.04 -2.91 3.86
N LYS A 82 3.42 -2.62 5.01
CA LYS A 82 1.97 -2.41 5.09
C LYS A 82 1.55 -1.23 4.23
N GLN A 83 2.25 -0.10 4.31
CA GLN A 83 1.99 1.07 3.48
C GLN A 83 2.14 0.73 1.99
N TYR A 84 3.22 0.03 1.62
CA TYR A 84 3.43 -0.40 0.24
C TYR A 84 2.28 -1.25 -0.29
N LEU A 85 1.79 -2.22 0.49
CA LEU A 85 0.68 -3.10 0.09
C LEU A 85 -0.64 -2.36 -0.03
N ILE A 86 -0.96 -1.48 0.93
CA ILE A 86 -2.20 -0.68 0.92
C ILE A 86 -2.19 0.28 -0.27
N LEU A 87 -1.06 0.96 -0.51
CA LEU A 87 -0.98 1.99 -1.54
C LEU A 87 -0.87 1.42 -2.96
N ASN A 88 -0.38 0.18 -3.14
CA ASN A 88 -0.15 -0.38 -4.48
C ASN A 88 -1.43 -0.56 -5.29
N ASP A 89 -2.56 -0.78 -4.62
CA ASP A 89 -3.83 -1.09 -5.29
C ASP A 89 -4.68 0.16 -5.59
N PHE A 90 -4.32 1.32 -5.03
CA PHE A 90 -5.05 2.56 -5.31
C PHE A 90 -5.09 2.96 -6.78
N PRO A 91 -4.01 2.82 -7.59
CA PRO A 91 -4.09 3.12 -9.02
C PRO A 91 -5.14 2.27 -9.74
N SER A 92 -5.18 0.95 -9.49
CA SER A 92 -6.15 0.04 -10.09
C SER A 92 -7.59 0.38 -9.64
N ALA A 93 -7.77 0.62 -8.34
CA ALA A 93 -9.06 1.03 -7.80
C ALA A 93 -9.54 2.36 -8.40
N ASN A 94 -8.63 3.33 -8.55
CA ASN A 94 -8.94 4.64 -9.12
C ASN A 94 -9.27 4.54 -10.62
N GLU A 95 -8.61 3.64 -11.35
CA GLU A 95 -8.92 3.34 -12.75
C GLU A 95 -10.30 2.70 -12.89
N ALA A 96 -10.65 1.74 -12.02
CA ALA A 96 -11.98 1.12 -11.99
C ALA A 96 -13.09 2.12 -11.64
N ILE A 97 -12.87 3.00 -10.66
CA ILE A 97 -13.79 4.10 -10.31
C ILE A 97 -13.97 5.03 -11.52
N SER A 98 -12.87 5.44 -12.16
CA SER A 98 -12.90 6.32 -13.34
C SER A 98 -13.58 5.68 -14.55
N GLN A 99 -13.44 4.37 -14.73
CA GLN A 99 -14.16 3.63 -15.77
C GLN A 99 -15.67 3.57 -15.48
N THR A 100 -16.04 3.27 -14.22
CA THR A 100 -17.43 3.22 -13.79
C THR A 100 -18.11 4.58 -13.95
N ALA A 101 -17.46 5.67 -13.51
CA ALA A 101 -17.96 7.02 -13.67
C ALA A 101 -18.21 7.38 -15.14
N ARG A 102 -17.27 7.04 -16.04
CA ARG A 102 -17.45 7.24 -17.49
C ARG A 102 -18.63 6.44 -18.05
N SER A 103 -18.80 5.19 -17.63
CA SER A 103 -19.91 4.35 -18.06
C SER A 103 -21.26 4.92 -17.59
N MET A 104 -21.34 5.40 -16.36
CA MET A 104 -22.55 6.01 -15.83
C MET A 104 -22.92 7.30 -16.54
N LEU A 105 -21.92 8.15 -16.83
CA LEU A 105 -22.14 9.38 -17.59
C LEU A 105 -22.66 9.10 -19.01
N ALA A 106 -22.13 8.06 -19.67
CA ALA A 106 -22.59 7.64 -20.98
C ALA A 106 -24.05 7.13 -20.95
N MET A 107 -24.41 6.30 -19.96
CA MET A 107 -25.79 5.83 -19.78
C MET A 107 -26.76 6.97 -19.46
N GLN A 108 -26.32 7.96 -18.68
CA GLN A 108 -27.12 9.16 -18.41
C GLN A 108 -27.40 9.92 -19.70
N GLN A 109 -26.37 10.23 -20.50
CA GLN A 109 -26.52 10.94 -21.76
C GLN A 109 -27.44 10.20 -22.75
N GLU A 110 -27.33 8.87 -22.81
CA GLU A 110 -28.22 8.06 -23.64
C GLU A 110 -29.67 8.10 -23.15
N SER A 111 -29.88 8.06 -21.83
CA SER A 111 -31.21 8.17 -21.23
C SER A 111 -31.84 9.54 -21.50
N ASP A 112 -31.08 10.62 -21.32
CA ASP A 112 -31.52 11.98 -21.60
C ASP A 112 -31.90 12.15 -23.08
N ARG A 113 -31.10 11.57 -23.98
CA ARG A 113 -31.39 11.58 -25.42
C ARG A 113 -32.68 10.84 -25.75
N LYS A 114 -32.93 9.67 -25.14
CA LYS A 114 -34.17 8.91 -25.33
C LYS A 114 -35.38 9.65 -24.78
N LEU A 115 -35.25 10.32 -23.63
CA LEU A 115 -36.30 11.15 -23.05
C LEU A 115 -36.64 12.35 -23.93
N MET A 116 -35.65 13.03 -24.51
CA MET A 116 -35.91 14.12 -25.46
C MET A 116 -36.63 13.63 -26.70
N ALA A 117 -36.22 12.51 -27.29
CA ALA A 117 -36.89 11.94 -28.45
C ALA A 117 -38.35 11.59 -28.14
N LEU A 118 -38.60 10.91 -27.02
CA LEU A 118 -39.96 10.54 -26.59
C LEU A 118 -40.84 11.78 -26.35
N ARG A 119 -40.29 12.84 -25.78
CA ARG A 119 -41.00 14.12 -25.62
C ARG A 119 -41.41 14.68 -26.98
N ASP A 120 -40.51 14.68 -27.96
CA ASP A 120 -40.75 15.24 -29.28
C ASP A 120 -41.81 14.43 -30.04
N ASP A 121 -41.75 13.10 -29.94
CA ASP A 121 -42.76 12.19 -30.51
C ASP A 121 -44.15 12.45 -29.88
N LEU A 122 -44.23 12.52 -28.55
CA LEU A 122 -45.49 12.81 -27.84
C LEU A 122 -46.05 14.18 -28.19
N ALA A 123 -45.20 15.18 -28.40
CA ALA A 123 -45.63 16.52 -28.79
C ALA A 123 -46.21 16.53 -30.21
N ALA A 124 -45.63 15.75 -31.13
CA ALA A 124 -46.16 15.57 -32.48
C ALA A 124 -47.52 14.86 -32.46
N ASP A 125 -47.63 13.74 -31.74
CA ASP A 125 -48.89 13.00 -31.60
C ASP A 125 -50.00 13.87 -30.99
N LEU A 126 -49.68 14.69 -29.98
CA LEU A 126 -50.64 15.59 -29.35
C LEU A 126 -51.13 16.67 -30.33
N TYR A 127 -50.22 17.22 -31.14
CA TYR A 127 -50.55 18.21 -32.16
C TYR A 127 -51.49 17.63 -33.22
N ASP A 128 -51.19 16.44 -33.72
CA ASP A 128 -52.02 15.76 -34.72
C ASP A 128 -53.43 15.47 -34.17
N LEU A 129 -53.52 15.00 -32.91
CA LEU A 129 -54.80 14.77 -32.23
C LEU A 129 -55.60 16.06 -32.02
N GLU A 130 -54.93 17.15 -31.64
CA GLU A 130 -55.57 18.46 -31.53
C GLU A 130 -56.13 18.90 -32.89
N GLU A 131 -55.34 18.80 -33.97
CA GLU A 131 -55.78 19.16 -35.32
C GLU A 131 -56.99 18.33 -35.78
N GLU A 132 -56.98 17.01 -35.55
CA GLU A 132 -58.10 16.12 -35.86
C GLU A 132 -59.36 16.48 -35.04
N TYR A 133 -59.21 16.75 -33.74
CA TYR A 133 -60.32 17.19 -32.89
C TYR A 133 -60.91 18.52 -33.36
N TYR A 134 -60.07 19.49 -33.75
CA TYR A 134 -60.54 20.80 -34.18
C TYR A 134 -61.18 20.77 -35.58
N SER A 135 -60.72 19.89 -36.47
CA SER A 135 -61.20 19.71 -37.85
C SER A 135 -62.37 18.72 -37.98
N SER A 136 -62.69 17.96 -36.93
CA SER A 136 -63.79 17.02 -36.94
C SER A 136 -65.15 17.71 -37.19
N PRO A 137 -65.94 17.23 -38.17
CA PRO A 137 -67.26 17.78 -38.49
C PRO A 137 -68.35 17.43 -37.46
N PHE A 138 -68.01 16.66 -36.41
CA PHE A 138 -68.91 16.28 -35.32
C PHE A 138 -68.86 17.26 -34.12
N LYS A 139 -68.46 18.50 -34.36
CA LYS A 139 -68.56 19.60 -33.40
C LYS A 139 -69.99 20.12 -33.25
#